data_AF-A0A850JEC5-F1
#
_entry.id   AF-A0A850JEC5-F1
#
_cell.length_a   1.000
_cell.length_b   1.000
_cell.length_c   1.000
_cell.angle_alpha   90.00
_cell.angle_beta   90.00
_cell.angle_gamma   90.00
#
_symmetry.space_group_name_H-M   'P 1'
#
loop_
_entity.id
_entity.type
_entity.pdbx_description
1 polymer ?
#
loop_
_entity_poly.entity_id
_entity_poly.type
_entity_poly.pdbx_seq_one_letter_code
_entity_poly.pdbx_strand_id
1 'polypeptide(L)' 'IGNGDGLEGAYGGRVLGTYRHGPALVRNPGLADLLLRWAVGRDLQPLDDSWAGRLREERLNAVAG' A
#
# COMPACT_ATOMS: atom_id res chain seq x y z
N ILE A 1 -7.87 -6.04 -16.75
CA ILE A 1 -7.58 -7.11 -17.73
C ILE A 1 -6.11 -7.46 -17.51
N GLY A 2 -5.82 -8.68 -17.05
CA GLY A 2 -4.46 -9.23 -16.92
C GLY A 2 -4.28 -10.37 -17.93
N ASN A 3 -3.05 -10.64 -18.36
CA ASN A 3 -2.70 -11.45 -19.55
C ASN A 3 -3.04 -12.95 -19.47
N GLY A 4 -3.93 -13.39 -18.57
CA GLY A 4 -4.44 -14.76 -18.49
C GLY A 4 -3.41 -15.82 -18.06
N ASP A 5 -2.18 -15.39 -17.79
CA ASP A 5 -1.00 -16.14 -17.37
C ASP A 5 -0.86 -16.23 -15.84
N GLY A 6 -1.78 -15.59 -15.09
CA GLY A 6 -1.79 -15.58 -13.62
C GLY A 6 -0.70 -14.71 -13.00
N LEU A 7 0.10 -14.04 -13.84
CA LEU A 7 1.13 -13.10 -13.44
C LEU A 7 0.59 -11.66 -13.50
N GLU A 8 1.18 -10.78 -12.71
CA GLU A 8 0.76 -9.39 -12.58
C GLU A 8 1.95 -8.47 -12.83
N GLY A 9 1.81 -7.60 -13.83
CA GLY A 9 2.77 -6.53 -14.09
C GLY A 9 4.17 -7.00 -14.51
N ALA A 10 5.18 -6.16 -14.24
CA ALA A 10 6.58 -6.42 -14.52
C ALA A 10 7.48 -5.74 -13.47
N TYR A 11 8.66 -6.30 -13.18
CA TYR A 11 9.67 -5.64 -12.34
C TYR A 11 11.08 -5.88 -12.89
N GLY A 12 11.99 -4.93 -12.66
CA GLY A 12 13.39 -5.00 -13.05
C GLY A 12 14.23 -3.95 -12.32
N GLY A 13 15.19 -4.39 -11.49
CA GLY A 13 15.96 -3.50 -10.65
C GLY A 13 15.06 -2.70 -9.69
N ARG A 14 15.01 -1.37 -9.86
CA ARG A 14 14.14 -0.45 -9.09
C ARG A 14 12.93 0.06 -9.88
N VAL A 15 12.61 -0.59 -11.00
CA VAL A 15 11.46 -0.25 -11.85
C VAL A 15 10.40 -1.33 -11.70
N LEU A 16 9.15 -0.92 -11.51
CA LEU A 16 7.99 -1.81 -11.46
C LEU A 16 6.83 -1.23 -12.27
N GLY A 17 6.07 -2.10 -12.92
CA GLY A 17 4.80 -1.80 -13.58
C GLY A 17 3.71 -2.74 -13.06
N THR A 18 2.50 -2.24 -12.87
CA THR A 18 1.34 -3.01 -12.41
C THR A 18 0.11 -2.63 -13.23
N TYR A 19 -0.77 -3.61 -13.46
CA TYR A 19 -2.07 -3.39 -14.09
C TYR A 19 -3.17 -3.07 -13.07
N ARG A 20 -2.85 -3.03 -11.77
CA ARG A 20 -3.81 -2.67 -10.71
C ARG A 20 -4.29 -1.22 -10.89
N HIS A 21 -5.61 -1.08 -11.01
CA HIS A 21 -6.28 0.21 -11.12
C HIS A 21 -6.62 0.82 -9.74
N GLY A 22 -6.84 2.13 -9.71
CA GLY A 22 -7.08 2.91 -8.49
C GLY A 22 -5.79 3.48 -7.88
N PRO A 23 -5.85 4.09 -6.68
CA PRO A 23 -4.67 4.60 -5.99
C PRO A 23 -3.75 3.43 -5.59
N ALA A 24 -2.82 3.08 -6.48
CA ALA A 24 -2.03 1.86 -6.39
C ALA A 24 -1.24 1.77 -5.07
N LEU A 25 -0.71 2.88 -4.55
CA LEU A 25 0.09 2.85 -3.31
C LEU A 25 -0.78 2.78 -2.05
N VAL A 26 -1.83 3.61 -1.97
CA VAL A 26 -2.69 3.67 -0.77
C VAL A 26 -3.39 2.33 -0.52
N ARG A 27 -3.75 1.60 -1.58
CA ARG A 27 -4.35 0.27 -1.48
C ARG A 27 -3.35 -0.86 -1.28
N ASN A 28 -2.05 -0.60 -1.43
CA ASN A 28 -1.00 -1.60 -1.32
C ASN A 28 0.17 -1.09 -0.45
N PRO A 29 -0.01 -1.01 0.88
CA PRO A 29 0.99 -0.42 1.79
C PRO A 29 2.38 -1.07 1.67
N GLY A 30 2.45 -2.39 1.51
CA GLY A 30 3.74 -3.07 1.33
C GLY A 30 4.49 -2.67 0.04
N LEU A 31 3.77 -2.32 -1.03
CA LEU A 31 4.38 -1.79 -2.25
C LEU A 31 4.89 -0.36 -2.03
N ALA A 32 4.13 0.47 -1.30
CA ALA A 32 4.56 1.81 -0.93
C ALA A 32 5.82 1.77 -0.07
N ASP A 33 5.86 0.90 0.95
CA ASP A 33 7.01 0.70 1.83
C ASP A 33 8.25 0.24 1.05
N LEU A 34 8.10 -0.68 0.08
CA LEU A 34 9.19 -1.12 -0.77
C LEU A 34 9.81 0.05 -1.55
N LEU A 35 8.96 0.87 -2.19
CA LEU A 35 9.41 2.05 -2.94
C LEU A 35 10.10 3.07 -2.04
N LEU A 36 9.57 3.31 -0.84
CA LEU A 36 10.18 4.21 0.14
C LEU A 36 11.53 3.68 0.62
N ARG A 37 11.67 2.38 0.91
CA ARG A 37 12.95 1.77 1.28
C ARG A 37 13.99 1.93 0.16
N TRP A 38 13.60 1.75 -1.10
CA TRP A 38 14.51 1.98 -2.23
C TRP A 38 14.94 3.43 -2.36
N ALA A 39 14.03 4.37 -2.15
CA ALA A 39 14.30 5.80 -2.24
C ALA A 39 15.20 6.29 -1.10
N VAL A 40 14.96 5.83 0.13
CA VAL A 40 15.70 6.26 1.33
C VAL A 40 17.00 5.45 1.52
N GLY A 41 17.08 4.23 0.98
CA GLY A 41 18.26 3.37 1.05
C GLY A 41 18.46 2.66 2.40
N ARG A 42 17.41 2.56 3.22
CA ARG A 42 17.42 1.83 4.50
C ARG A 42 16.03 1.31 4.85
N ASP A 43 15.96 0.40 5.81
CA ASP A 43 14.69 -0.03 6.38
C ASP A 43 14.03 1.10 7.17
N LEU A 44 12.71 1.22 6.99
CA LEU A 44 11.88 2.20 7.67
C LEU A 44 11.18 1.53 8.84
N GLN A 45 11.17 2.22 9.98
CA GLN A 45 10.38 1.76 11.13
C GLN A 45 8.89 1.90 10.82
N PRO A 46 8.04 0.98 11.34
CA PRO A 46 6.60 1.09 11.21
C PRO A 46 6.10 2.45 11.73
N LEU A 47 5.11 3.00 11.06
CA LEU A 47 4.44 4.22 11.53
C LEU A 47 3.59 3.89 12.77
N ASP A 48 3.53 4.81 13.73
CA ASP A 48 2.53 4.76 14.79
C ASP A 48 1.15 5.09 14.19
N ASP A 49 0.34 4.05 14.01
CA ASP A 49 -1.00 4.16 13.42
C ASP A 49 -2.11 4.25 14.48
N SER A 50 -1.76 4.49 15.75
CA SER A 50 -2.72 4.55 16.85
C SER A 50 -3.82 5.60 16.65
N TRP A 51 -3.48 6.74 16.04
CA TRP A 51 -4.45 7.80 15.73
C TRP A 51 -5.44 7.41 14.64
N ALA A 52 -4.99 6.75 13.56
CA ALA A 52 -5.90 6.29 12.52
C ALA A 52 -6.83 5.18 13.05
N GLY A 53 -6.29 4.30 13.93
CA GLY A 53 -7.08 3.32 14.67
C GLY A 53 -8.21 3.96 15.47
N ARG A 54 -7.89 4.93 16.33
CA ARG A 54 -8.90 5.67 17.12
C ARG A 54 -9.97 6.33 16.24
N LEU A 55 -9.55 7.01 15.17
CA LEU A 55 -10.49 7.68 14.27
C LEU A 55 -11.40 6.68 13.52
N ARG A 56 -10.88 5.49 13.21
CA ARG A 56 -11.69 4.42 12.62
C ARG A 56 -12.71 3.88 13.61
N GLU A 57 -12.34 3.69 14.88
CA GLU A 57 -13.26 3.28 15.94
C GLU A 57 -14.37 4.33 16.15
N GLU A 58 -14.01 5.61 16.24
CA GLU A 58 -14.99 6.72 16.35
C GLU A 58 -16.01 6.70 15.20
N ARG A 59 -15.55 6.52 13.96
CA ARG A 59 -16.43 6.45 12.77
C ARG A 59 -17.34 5.23 12.79
N LEU A 60 -16.85 4.08 13.27
CA LEU A 60 -17.68 2.87 13.40
C LEU A 60 -18.76 3.05 14.48
N ASN A 61 -18.41 3.66 15.61
CA ASN A 61 -19.36 3.94 16.69
C ASN A 61 -20.44 4.95 16.26
N ALA A 62 -20.09 5.95 15.45
CA ALA A 62 -21.02 6.96 14.94
C ALA A 62 -22.05 6.42 13.92
N VAL A 63 -21.81 5.24 13.32
CA VAL A 63 -22.75 4.58 12.39
C VAL A 63 -23.60 3.52 13.10
N ALA A 64 -23.12 2.98 14.22
CA ALA A 64 -23.80 1.94 14.99
C ALA A 64 -24.80 2.48 16.02
N GLY A 65 -24.75 3.78 16.34
CA GLY A 65 -25.72 4.48 17.20
C GLY A 65 -26.73 5.29 16.39
#